data_AF-A0A1E5QU52-F1
#
_entry.id   AF-A0A1E5QU52-F1
#
_cell.length_a   1.000
_cell.length_b   1.000
_cell.length_c   1.000
_cell.angle_alpha   90.00
_cell.angle_beta   90.00
_cell.angle_gamma   90.00
#
_symmetry.space_group_name_H-M   'P 1'
#
loop_
_entity.id
_entity.type
_entity.pdbx_description
1 polymer ?
#
loop_
_entity_poly.entity_id
_entity_poly.type
_entity_poly.pdbx_seq_one_letter_code
_entity_poly.pdbx_strand_id
1 'polypeptide(L)'
;MNRSSYPYVKTPPIFRCLIKKQQQATEELTYKPRRRRRRKVNNSDFYWWGFPIGTGGYVIIRFLLTIDWDFGSFIIFMGAVAIALISGYLLIRSYYRDFKSEPPPEYIVNKEIRKKAIDAKNKIRKRYLSRPLKDKVKKLLKGKVRTLEPLTPSATVGVSEKQFLAVLQKYFGQRVNFPNGVFSIIGTTFEYTPDIVYQDSYTGLTIDIEIDEPYAGKSKEPHHCNDNDKDRNRDDFFLKRNWVVVRFAEEQVVKYPVACAYYLSKVIYQLSGIRYEVPAEKLPSIPTWDSEESTSMARLLHRETYLKEHGLWQIRIS
;
A
#
# COMPACT_ATOMS: atom_id res chain seq x y z
N MET A 1 -17.33 -10.55 -11.51
CA MET A 1 -16.88 -11.00 -10.18
C MET A 1 -15.70 -10.15 -9.75
N ASN A 2 -15.55 -9.82 -8.47
CA ASN A 2 -14.44 -8.98 -8.01
C ASN A 2 -13.16 -9.83 -8.01
N ARG A 3 -12.22 -9.51 -8.90
CA ARG A 3 -10.97 -10.26 -9.13
C ARG A 3 -10.00 -10.04 -7.96
N SER A 4 -9.40 -11.11 -7.46
CA SER A 4 -8.34 -11.03 -6.44
C SER A 4 -7.08 -10.37 -6.98
N SER A 5 -6.19 -9.94 -6.09
CA SER A 5 -4.88 -9.38 -6.46
C SER A 5 -3.81 -9.82 -5.50
N TYR A 6 -2.58 -9.93 -6.00
CA TYR A 6 -1.38 -10.16 -5.24
C TYR A 6 -0.86 -8.89 -4.56
N PRO A 7 -0.19 -9.00 -3.39
CA PRO A 7 -0.12 -10.22 -2.60
C PRO A 7 -1.47 -10.52 -1.93
N TYR A 8 -1.77 -11.80 -1.74
CA TYR A 8 -2.90 -12.19 -0.89
C TYR A 8 -2.46 -13.15 0.22
N VAL A 9 -3.28 -13.19 1.27
CA VAL A 9 -3.03 -14.01 2.46
C VAL A 9 -4.28 -14.81 2.77
N LYS A 10 -4.12 -16.13 2.91
CA LYS A 10 -5.14 -17.01 3.46
C LYS A 10 -4.69 -17.50 4.82
N THR A 11 -5.60 -17.47 5.79
CA THR A 11 -5.31 -17.83 7.18
C THR A 11 -6.16 -19.02 7.62
N PRO A 12 -5.57 -20.00 8.32
CA PRO A 12 -6.33 -21.14 8.83
C PRO A 12 -7.48 -20.71 9.74
N PRO A 13 -8.57 -21.52 9.82
CA PRO A 13 -9.70 -21.22 10.70
C PRO A 13 -9.31 -20.93 12.15
N ILE A 14 -8.22 -21.55 12.63
CA ILE A 14 -7.69 -21.39 13.99
C ILE A 14 -7.34 -19.93 14.32
N PHE A 15 -6.95 -19.12 13.32
CA PHE A 15 -6.61 -17.71 13.49
C PHE A 15 -7.80 -16.76 13.41
N ARG A 16 -8.99 -17.20 12.96
CA ARG A 16 -10.15 -16.32 12.74
C ARG A 16 -10.53 -15.50 13.96
N CYS A 17 -10.56 -16.12 15.15
CA CYS A 17 -10.90 -15.43 16.39
C CYS A 17 -9.84 -14.38 16.77
N LEU A 18 -8.57 -14.67 16.50
CA LEU A 18 -7.45 -13.76 16.77
C LEU A 18 -7.51 -12.54 15.84
N ILE A 19 -7.75 -12.76 14.54
CA ILE A 19 -7.88 -11.71 13.53
C ILE A 19 -9.12 -10.84 13.78
N LYS A 20 -10.30 -11.46 14.03
CA LYS A 20 -11.54 -10.72 14.34
C LYS A 20 -11.37 -9.80 15.55
N LYS A 21 -10.74 -10.27 16.63
CA LYS A 21 -10.47 -9.45 17.82
C LYS A 21 -9.53 -8.28 17.52
N GLN A 22 -8.56 -8.45 16.63
CA GLN A 22 -7.69 -7.36 16.18
C GLN A 22 -8.42 -6.36 15.28
N GLN A 23 -9.29 -6.83 14.39
CA GLN A 23 -10.10 -5.98 13.51
C GLN A 23 -11.12 -5.15 14.30
N GLN A 24 -11.87 -5.77 15.21
CA GLN A 24 -12.82 -5.07 16.10
C GLN A 24 -12.10 -3.99 16.93
N ALA A 25 -10.95 -4.33 17.51
CA ALA A 25 -10.12 -3.35 18.22
C ALA A 25 -9.60 -2.23 17.31
N THR A 26 -9.58 -2.40 15.99
CA THR A 26 -9.18 -1.37 15.02
C THR A 26 -10.38 -0.52 14.55
N GLU A 27 -11.55 -1.14 14.41
CA GLU A 27 -12.81 -0.49 13.99
C GLU A 27 -13.40 0.40 15.08
N GLU A 28 -13.35 -0.02 16.35
CA GLU A 28 -13.71 0.81 17.50
C GLU A 28 -12.86 2.11 17.57
N LEU A 29 -11.70 2.13 16.91
CA LEU A 29 -10.78 3.28 16.84
C LEU A 29 -11.00 4.20 15.64
N THR A 30 -11.82 3.80 14.67
CA THR A 30 -12.19 4.69 13.58
C THR A 30 -13.32 5.61 14.04
N TYR A 31 -12.93 6.73 14.67
CA TYR A 31 -13.80 7.88 14.85
C TYR A 31 -14.42 8.25 13.49
N LYS A 32 -15.74 8.04 13.35
CA LYS A 32 -16.51 8.60 12.23
C LYS A 32 -16.64 10.09 12.51
N PRO A 33 -15.95 10.99 11.78
CA PRO A 33 -16.22 12.41 11.94
C PRO A 33 -17.69 12.64 11.65
N ARG A 34 -18.42 13.19 12.64
CA ARG A 34 -19.76 13.74 12.40
C ARG A 34 -19.63 14.70 11.23
N ARG A 35 -20.27 14.38 10.09
CA ARG A 35 -20.36 15.29 8.94
C ARG A 35 -20.94 16.61 9.46
N ARG A 36 -20.09 17.61 9.67
CA ARG A 36 -20.58 18.97 9.97
C ARG A 36 -21.26 19.47 8.69
N ARG A 37 -22.52 19.89 8.83
CA ARG A 37 -23.26 20.62 7.79
C ARG A 37 -22.36 21.73 7.28
N ARG A 38 -22.03 21.71 5.98
CA ARG A 38 -21.39 22.83 5.28
C ARG A 38 -22.21 24.08 5.60
N ARG A 39 -21.61 25.07 6.27
CA ARG A 39 -22.17 26.42 6.30
C ARG A 39 -22.19 26.89 4.84
N LYS A 40 -23.38 27.11 4.28
CA LYS A 40 -23.53 27.83 3.03
C LYS A 40 -22.93 29.21 3.26
N VAL A 41 -21.83 29.52 2.60
CA VAL A 41 -21.34 30.89 2.50
C VAL A 41 -22.36 31.63 1.63
N ASN A 42 -23.01 32.64 2.18
CA ASN A 42 -23.95 33.47 1.42
C ASN A 42 -23.14 34.34 0.46
N ASN A 43 -23.38 34.19 -0.85
CA ASN A 43 -22.76 34.98 -1.91
C ASN A 43 -23.19 36.46 -1.92
N SER A 44 -23.99 36.92 -0.96
CA SER A 44 -24.51 38.30 -0.90
C SER A 44 -23.45 39.33 -0.56
N ASP A 45 -22.35 38.93 0.08
CA ASP A 45 -21.36 39.88 0.62
C ASP A 45 -20.33 40.32 -0.43
N PHE A 46 -20.26 39.64 -1.57
CA PHE A 46 -19.33 39.96 -2.66
C PHE A 46 -19.84 41.06 -3.60
N TYR A 47 -21.16 41.29 -3.67
CA TYR A 47 -21.76 42.22 -4.64
C TYR A 47 -21.84 43.68 -4.17
N TRP A 48 -21.57 43.97 -2.89
CA TRP A 48 -21.69 45.33 -2.35
C TRP A 48 -20.49 46.25 -2.64
N TRP A 49 -19.35 45.72 -3.09
CA TRP A 49 -18.16 46.54 -3.39
C TRP A 49 -18.09 47.03 -4.85
N GLY A 50 -18.92 46.49 -5.75
CA GLY A 50 -18.88 46.86 -7.17
C GLY A 50 -19.65 48.13 -7.54
N PHE A 51 -20.62 48.55 -6.72
CA PHE A 51 -21.55 49.63 -7.05
C PHE A 51 -21.04 51.07 -6.78
N PRO A 52 -20.20 51.35 -5.75
CA PRO A 52 -19.70 52.71 -5.51
C PRO A 52 -18.59 53.18 -6.47
N ILE A 53 -17.88 52.25 -7.11
CA ILE A 53 -16.71 52.56 -7.95
C ILE A 53 -17.15 53.16 -9.30
N GLY A 54 -18.28 52.72 -9.84
CA GLY A 54 -18.76 53.15 -11.16
C GLY A 54 -19.27 54.60 -11.20
N THR A 55 -20.03 55.03 -10.21
CA THR A 55 -20.62 56.37 -10.18
C THR A 55 -19.64 57.44 -9.72
N GLY A 56 -18.81 57.15 -8.71
CA GLY A 56 -17.76 58.07 -8.25
C GLY A 56 -16.66 58.30 -9.29
N GLY A 57 -16.24 57.23 -10.00
CA GLY A 57 -15.24 57.34 -11.05
C GLY A 57 -15.70 58.22 -12.23
N TYR A 58 -16.97 58.13 -12.61
CA TYR A 58 -17.53 58.93 -13.70
C TYR A 58 -17.53 60.44 -13.40
N VAL A 59 -17.87 60.84 -12.17
CA VAL A 59 -17.87 62.26 -11.75
C VAL A 59 -16.45 62.83 -11.73
N ILE A 60 -15.49 62.06 -11.23
CA ILE A 60 -14.08 62.49 -11.19
C ILE A 60 -13.53 62.65 -12.61
N ILE A 61 -13.79 61.70 -13.51
CA ILE A 61 -13.35 61.78 -14.91
C ILE A 61 -13.97 63.00 -15.60
N ARG A 62 -15.28 63.23 -15.43
CA ARG A 62 -15.96 64.42 -15.98
C ARG A 62 -15.35 65.73 -15.47
N PHE A 63 -15.07 65.82 -14.17
CA PHE A 63 -14.44 67.00 -13.56
C PHE A 63 -13.01 67.24 -14.08
N LEU A 64 -12.22 66.17 -14.23
CA LEU A 64 -10.85 66.25 -14.77
C LEU A 64 -10.82 66.69 -16.24
N LEU A 65 -11.83 66.32 -17.03
CA LEU A 65 -11.96 66.72 -18.44
C LEU A 65 -12.44 68.17 -18.64
N THR A 66 -12.99 68.81 -17.61
CA THR A 66 -13.44 70.22 -17.68
C THR A 66 -12.37 71.23 -17.25
N ILE A 67 -11.22 70.77 -16.78
CA ILE A 67 -10.11 71.63 -16.39
C ILE A 67 -9.21 71.85 -17.61
N ASP A 68 -8.92 73.11 -17.93
CA ASP A 68 -7.91 73.45 -18.94
C ASP A 68 -6.51 73.26 -18.34
N TRP A 69 -5.94 72.09 -18.57
CA TRP A 69 -4.62 71.73 -18.05
C TRP A 69 -3.50 72.39 -18.88
N ASP A 70 -2.56 73.06 -18.21
CA ASP A 70 -1.24 73.25 -18.78
C ASP A 70 -0.44 71.93 -18.75
N PHE A 71 0.56 71.81 -19.63
CA PHE A 71 1.33 70.58 -19.79
C PHE A 71 2.08 70.18 -18.50
N GLY A 72 2.55 71.14 -17.70
CA GLY A 72 3.28 70.87 -16.46
C GLY A 72 2.38 70.30 -15.36
N SER A 73 1.21 70.92 -15.17
CA SER A 73 0.20 70.51 -14.20
C SER A 73 -0.34 69.11 -14.50
N PHE A 74 -0.50 68.76 -15.79
CA PHE A 74 -0.90 67.41 -16.22
C PHE A 74 0.12 66.33 -15.82
N ILE A 75 1.42 66.59 -16.03
CA ILE A 75 2.49 65.64 -15.70
C ILE A 75 2.56 65.38 -14.19
N ILE A 76 2.44 66.43 -13.37
CA ILE A 76 2.46 66.30 -11.90
C ILE A 76 1.26 65.45 -11.43
N PHE A 77 0.07 65.69 -11.98
CA PHE A 77 -1.12 64.91 -11.66
C PHE A 77 -0.97 63.43 -12.01
N MET A 78 -0.50 63.12 -13.24
CA MET A 78 -0.28 61.74 -13.67
C MET A 78 0.79 61.04 -12.82
N GLY A 79 1.84 61.76 -12.40
CA GLY A 79 2.83 61.26 -11.45
C GLY A 79 2.22 60.88 -10.10
N ALA A 80 1.36 61.72 -9.54
CA ALA A 80 0.67 61.45 -8.28
C ALA A 80 -0.27 60.24 -8.38
N VAL A 81 -1.01 60.11 -9.48
CA VAL A 81 -1.88 58.94 -9.75
C VAL A 81 -1.06 57.65 -9.84
N ALA A 82 0.08 57.67 -10.54
CA ALA A 82 0.96 56.51 -10.64
C ALA A 82 1.50 56.06 -9.27
N ILE A 83 1.91 57.01 -8.41
CA ILE A 83 2.36 56.71 -7.04
C ILE A 83 1.23 56.10 -6.20
N ALA A 84 0.00 56.63 -6.31
CA ALA A 84 -1.17 56.10 -5.62
C ALA A 84 -1.50 54.66 -6.06
N LEU A 85 -1.42 54.37 -7.37
CA LEU A 85 -1.66 53.03 -7.90
C LEU A 85 -0.57 52.04 -7.46
N ILE A 86 0.71 52.45 -7.49
CA ILE A 86 1.83 51.60 -7.06
C ILE A 86 1.73 51.30 -5.56
N SER A 87 1.48 52.31 -4.72
CA SER A 87 1.32 52.13 -3.28
C SER A 87 0.11 51.26 -2.93
N GLY A 88 -1.03 51.47 -3.62
CA GLY A 88 -2.20 50.60 -3.51
C GLY A 88 -1.90 49.14 -3.89
N TYR A 89 -1.18 48.93 -5.00
CA TYR A 89 -0.75 47.59 -5.43
C TYR A 89 0.17 46.93 -4.38
N LEU A 90 1.12 47.66 -3.81
CA LEU A 90 2.03 47.12 -2.79
C LEU A 90 1.30 46.74 -1.50
N LEU A 91 0.33 47.56 -1.06
CA LEU A 91 -0.52 47.25 0.09
C LEU A 91 -1.35 45.99 -0.15
N ILE A 92 -2.02 45.90 -1.30
CA ILE A 92 -2.79 44.71 -1.70
C ILE A 92 -1.88 43.48 -1.75
N ARG A 93 -0.70 43.59 -2.36
CA ARG A 93 0.28 42.49 -2.43
C ARG A 93 0.76 42.04 -1.05
N SER A 94 1.03 42.98 -0.13
CA SER A 94 1.41 42.63 1.25
C SER A 94 0.27 41.89 1.96
N TYR A 95 -0.96 42.41 1.85
CA TYR A 95 -2.15 41.78 2.40
C TYR A 95 -2.34 40.34 1.87
N TYR A 96 -2.21 40.14 0.56
CA TYR A 96 -2.33 38.80 -0.05
C TYR A 96 -1.20 37.85 0.35
N ARG A 97 0.03 38.34 0.56
CA ARG A 97 1.16 37.53 1.02
C ARG A 97 0.90 37.00 2.43
N ASP A 98 0.43 37.87 3.33
CA ASP A 98 0.18 37.50 4.72
C ASP A 98 -1.01 36.54 4.81
N PHE A 99 -2.09 36.79 4.05
CA PHE A 99 -3.27 35.91 3.97
C PHE A 99 -2.96 34.51 3.40
N LYS A 100 -1.98 34.38 2.50
CA LYS A 100 -1.58 33.09 1.91
C LYS A 100 -0.56 32.32 2.75
N SER A 101 0.07 32.98 3.72
CA SER A 101 1.11 32.38 4.58
C SER A 101 0.54 31.59 5.76
N GLU A 102 -0.68 31.92 6.21
CA GLU A 102 -1.36 31.17 7.25
C GLU A 102 -2.22 30.06 6.63
N PRO A 103 -1.90 28.77 6.87
CA PRO A 103 -2.81 27.71 6.48
C PRO A 103 -4.13 27.90 7.24
N PRO A 104 -5.28 27.71 6.57
CA PRO A 104 -6.57 27.95 7.21
C PRO A 104 -6.65 27.15 8.52
N PRO A 105 -7.23 27.70 9.61
CA PRO A 105 -7.26 27.05 10.93
C PRO A 105 -7.82 25.61 10.88
N GLU A 106 -8.74 25.34 9.95
CA GLU A 106 -9.29 24.01 9.68
C GLU A 106 -8.22 23.00 9.23
N TYR A 107 -7.21 23.41 8.45
CA TYR A 107 -6.10 22.55 8.03
C TYR A 107 -5.23 22.13 9.22
N ILE A 108 -4.90 23.07 10.11
CA ILE A 108 -4.10 22.80 11.31
C ILE A 108 -4.86 21.85 12.24
N VAL A 109 -6.14 22.14 12.50
CA VAL A 109 -7.01 21.29 13.34
C VAL A 109 -7.14 19.88 12.76
N ASN A 110 -7.34 19.74 11.44
CA ASN A 110 -7.40 18.44 10.79
C ASN A 110 -6.07 17.67 10.87
N LYS A 111 -4.93 18.37 10.77
CA LYS A 111 -3.60 17.77 10.93
C LYS A 111 -3.38 17.26 12.35
N GLU A 112 -3.76 18.03 13.37
CA GLU A 112 -3.67 17.60 14.77
C GLU A 112 -4.60 16.45 15.12
N ILE A 113 -5.86 16.49 14.65
CA ILE A 113 -6.82 15.40 14.84
C ILE A 113 -6.28 14.11 14.20
N ARG A 114 -5.71 14.20 12.98
CA ARG A 114 -5.06 13.06 12.33
C ARG A 114 -3.89 12.52 13.14
N LYS A 115 -3.02 13.41 13.64
CA LYS A 115 -1.87 13.02 14.47
C LYS A 115 -2.32 12.34 15.76
N LYS A 116 -3.27 12.93 16.50
CA LYS A 116 -3.87 12.34 17.72
C LYS A 116 -4.53 11.00 17.44
N ALA A 117 -5.21 10.84 16.31
CA ALA A 117 -5.81 9.57 15.89
C ALA A 117 -4.74 8.50 15.58
N ILE A 118 -3.64 8.87 14.93
CA ILE A 118 -2.49 7.99 14.66
C ILE A 118 -1.82 7.59 15.98
N ASP A 119 -1.58 8.54 16.88
CA ASP A 119 -0.92 8.30 18.17
C ASP A 119 -1.79 7.42 19.07
N ALA A 120 -3.10 7.65 19.11
CA ALA A 120 -4.06 6.79 19.81
C ALA A 120 -4.07 5.36 19.23
N LYS A 121 -4.11 5.22 17.89
CA LYS A 121 -3.99 3.91 17.21
C LYS A 121 -2.68 3.22 17.58
N ASN A 122 -1.55 3.92 17.59
CA ASN A 122 -0.24 3.37 17.93
C ASN A 122 -0.16 2.94 19.40
N LYS A 123 -0.67 3.75 20.33
CA LYS A 123 -0.70 3.45 21.77
C LYS A 123 -1.55 2.22 22.08
N ILE A 124 -2.71 2.10 21.44
CA ILE A 124 -3.65 1.00 21.64
C ILE A 124 -3.15 -0.27 20.94
N ARG A 125 -2.62 -0.18 19.71
CA ARG A 125 -1.87 -1.25 19.05
C ARG A 125 -0.77 -1.78 19.98
N LYS A 126 0.02 -0.90 20.60
CA LYS A 126 1.04 -1.28 21.59
C LYS A 126 0.46 -2.03 22.79
N ARG A 127 -0.74 -1.65 23.26
CA ARG A 127 -1.45 -2.27 24.41
C ARG A 127 -2.13 -3.61 24.12
N TYR A 128 -2.67 -3.82 22.92
CA TYR A 128 -3.21 -5.13 22.51
C TYR A 128 -2.11 -6.13 22.17
N LEU A 129 -0.98 -5.64 21.66
CA LEU A 129 0.22 -6.44 21.41
C LEU A 129 1.11 -6.63 22.65
N SER A 130 0.82 -5.97 23.78
CA SER A 130 1.60 -6.09 25.03
C SER A 130 1.20 -7.27 25.91
N ARG A 131 0.07 -7.94 25.66
CA ARG A 131 -0.02 -9.36 26.03
C ARG A 131 0.85 -10.12 25.03
N PRO A 132 1.76 -11.03 25.46
CA PRO A 132 2.64 -11.70 24.52
C PRO A 132 1.79 -12.54 23.54
N LEU A 133 1.43 -11.95 22.40
CA LEU A 133 0.63 -12.56 21.35
C LEU A 133 1.29 -13.88 20.92
N LYS A 134 2.62 -13.90 20.95
CA LYS A 134 3.47 -15.08 20.77
C LYS A 134 3.06 -16.24 21.68
N ASP A 135 2.83 -16.02 22.98
CA ASP A 135 2.40 -17.09 23.90
C ASP A 135 1.00 -17.61 23.58
N LYS A 136 0.10 -16.69 23.20
CA LYS A 136 -1.26 -17.08 22.81
C LYS A 136 -1.24 -17.93 21.55
N VAL A 137 -0.43 -17.55 20.56
CA VAL A 137 -0.26 -18.28 19.29
C VAL A 137 0.44 -19.61 19.54
N LYS A 138 1.48 -19.64 20.37
CA LYS A 138 2.12 -20.87 20.83
C LYS A 138 1.11 -21.84 21.41
N LYS A 139 0.27 -21.39 22.36
CA LYS A 139 -0.80 -22.20 22.94
C LYS A 139 -1.84 -22.64 21.91
N LEU A 140 -2.14 -21.77 20.95
CA LEU A 140 -3.11 -22.04 19.88
C LEU A 140 -2.65 -23.17 18.95
N LEU A 141 -1.36 -23.15 18.56
CA LEU A 141 -0.75 -24.03 17.57
C LEU A 141 -0.10 -25.30 18.15
N LYS A 142 0.20 -25.33 19.46
CA LYS A 142 0.86 -26.47 20.11
C LYS A 142 0.19 -27.80 19.76
N GLY A 143 0.96 -28.68 19.10
CA GLY A 143 0.52 -30.03 18.71
C GLY A 143 -0.49 -30.08 17.55
N LYS A 144 -0.75 -28.97 16.85
CA LYS A 144 -1.77 -28.89 15.78
C LYS A 144 -1.20 -28.56 14.40
N VAL A 145 0.04 -28.11 14.32
CA VAL A 145 0.71 -27.80 13.05
C VAL A 145 1.30 -29.11 12.52
N ARG A 146 0.91 -29.50 11.30
CA ARG A 146 1.54 -30.65 10.65
C ARG A 146 2.88 -30.25 10.06
N THR A 147 3.87 -31.13 10.21
CA THR A 147 5.19 -31.00 9.60
C THR A 147 5.23 -31.71 8.26
N LEU A 148 6.12 -31.27 7.38
CA LEU A 148 6.41 -31.96 6.13
C LEU A 148 6.95 -33.36 6.41
N GLU A 149 6.66 -34.29 5.51
CA GLU A 149 7.27 -35.62 5.50
C GLU A 149 8.70 -35.48 4.95
N PRO A 150 9.72 -35.99 5.65
CA PRO A 150 11.10 -35.91 5.18
C PRO A 150 11.23 -36.65 3.85
N LEU A 151 11.52 -35.91 2.79
CA LEU A 151 11.84 -36.45 1.48
C LEU A 151 12.94 -35.60 0.86
N THR A 152 13.81 -36.20 0.06
CA THR A 152 14.72 -35.43 -0.78
C THR A 152 13.89 -34.58 -1.73
N PRO A 153 13.98 -33.24 -1.70
CA PRO A 153 13.24 -32.40 -2.61
C PRO A 153 13.65 -32.75 -4.05
N SER A 154 12.76 -33.37 -4.83
CA SER A 154 12.97 -33.60 -6.26
C SER A 154 12.58 -32.38 -7.10
N ALA A 155 11.91 -31.40 -6.48
CA ALA A 155 11.37 -30.23 -7.16
C ALA A 155 12.51 -29.30 -7.61
N THR A 156 12.42 -28.82 -8.85
CA THR A 156 13.42 -27.90 -9.39
C THR A 156 13.15 -26.51 -8.82
N VAL A 157 14.09 -25.96 -8.07
CA VAL A 157 13.96 -24.59 -7.51
C VAL A 157 14.08 -23.55 -8.64
N GLY A 158 13.11 -22.64 -8.69
CA GLY A 158 13.08 -21.52 -9.62
C GLY A 158 14.18 -20.47 -9.36
N VAL A 159 14.56 -19.72 -10.41
CA VAL A 159 15.59 -18.67 -10.28
C VAL A 159 15.12 -17.53 -9.38
N SER A 160 13.85 -17.12 -9.53
CA SER A 160 13.20 -16.08 -8.72
C SER A 160 13.09 -16.50 -7.25
N GLU A 161 12.73 -17.76 -6.98
CA GLU A 161 12.68 -18.35 -5.64
C GLU A 161 14.04 -18.25 -4.92
N LYS A 162 15.13 -18.65 -5.58
CA LYS A 162 16.48 -18.60 -5.01
C LYS A 162 16.91 -17.19 -4.65
N GLN A 163 16.70 -16.23 -5.55
CA GLN A 163 17.05 -14.84 -5.27
C GLN A 163 16.19 -14.27 -4.13
N PHE A 164 14.88 -14.58 -4.13
CA PHE A 164 13.98 -14.06 -3.12
C PHE A 164 14.29 -14.63 -1.74
N LEU A 165 14.58 -15.93 -1.64
CA LEU A 165 15.00 -16.54 -0.39
C LEU A 165 16.21 -15.82 0.19
N ALA A 166 17.20 -15.47 -0.64
CA ALA A 166 18.37 -14.73 -0.19
C ALA A 166 18.01 -13.35 0.39
N VAL A 167 17.00 -12.66 -0.18
CA VAL A 167 16.49 -11.40 0.39
C VAL A 167 15.74 -11.65 1.70
N LEU A 168 14.87 -12.66 1.75
CA LEU A 168 14.14 -13.01 2.96
C LEU A 168 15.09 -13.38 4.10
N GLN A 169 16.15 -14.14 3.84
CA GLN A 169 17.13 -14.55 4.84
C GLN A 169 17.87 -13.37 5.48
N LYS A 170 18.08 -12.26 4.76
CA LYS A 170 18.65 -11.02 5.34
C LYS A 170 17.81 -10.46 6.48
N TYR A 171 16.49 -10.64 6.43
CA TYR A 171 15.56 -10.06 7.41
C TYR A 171 15.03 -11.09 8.42
N PHE A 172 14.78 -12.32 8.00
CA PHE A 172 14.14 -13.36 8.80
C PHE A 172 15.12 -14.42 9.32
N GLY A 173 16.37 -14.42 8.82
CA GLY A 173 17.42 -15.36 9.18
C GLY A 173 17.03 -16.81 8.84
N GLN A 174 17.41 -17.74 9.72
CA GLN A 174 17.16 -19.17 9.55
C GLN A 174 15.68 -19.58 9.65
N ARG A 175 14.76 -18.65 9.91
CA ARG A 175 13.33 -18.94 9.93
C ARG A 175 12.73 -19.08 8.54
N VAL A 176 13.45 -18.69 7.48
CA VAL A 176 13.01 -18.85 6.08
C VAL A 176 13.98 -19.77 5.35
N ASN A 177 13.45 -20.84 4.75
CA ASN A 177 14.23 -21.81 4.00
C ASN A 177 13.40 -22.38 2.85
N PHE A 178 14.07 -23.03 1.91
CA PHE A 178 13.40 -24.01 1.06
C PHE A 178 12.82 -25.15 1.90
N PRO A 179 11.71 -25.77 1.48
CA PRO A 179 11.16 -26.92 2.18
C PRO A 179 12.16 -28.07 2.23
N ASN A 180 12.18 -28.78 3.35
CA ASN A 180 12.98 -29.97 3.59
C ASN A 180 12.13 -31.25 3.56
N GLY A 181 11.06 -31.24 2.76
CA GLY A 181 10.11 -32.33 2.67
C GLY A 181 8.89 -31.95 1.84
N VAL A 182 7.93 -32.86 1.81
CA VAL A 182 6.72 -32.74 1.00
C VAL A 182 5.48 -33.05 1.83
N PHE A 183 4.31 -32.74 1.29
CA PHE A 183 3.07 -33.31 1.77
C PHE A 183 2.48 -34.25 0.73
N SER A 184 2.48 -35.55 1.05
CA SER A 184 1.79 -36.56 0.25
C SER A 184 0.27 -36.36 0.31
N ILE A 185 -0.39 -36.49 -0.84
CA ILE A 185 -1.85 -36.49 -0.93
C ILE A 185 -2.32 -37.94 -0.92
N ILE A 186 -3.02 -38.34 0.15
CA ILE A 186 -3.53 -39.70 0.35
C ILE A 186 -4.31 -40.15 -0.89
N GLY A 187 -3.95 -41.31 -1.43
CA GLY A 187 -4.62 -41.91 -2.58
C GLY A 187 -4.15 -41.37 -3.93
N THR A 188 -3.09 -40.56 -3.98
CA THR A 188 -2.50 -40.10 -5.23
C THR A 188 -0.97 -40.16 -5.17
N THR A 189 -0.31 -40.07 -6.32
CA THR A 189 1.15 -39.90 -6.42
C THR A 189 1.57 -38.43 -6.40
N PHE A 190 0.62 -37.50 -6.23
CA PHE A 190 0.91 -36.08 -6.19
C PHE A 190 1.35 -35.64 -4.80
N GLU A 191 2.34 -34.76 -4.80
CA GLU A 191 2.93 -34.16 -3.61
C GLU A 191 2.79 -32.65 -3.70
N TYR A 192 2.50 -32.01 -2.56
CA TYR A 192 2.59 -30.56 -2.46
C TYR A 192 3.87 -30.15 -1.76
N THR A 193 4.61 -29.30 -2.45
CA THR A 193 5.84 -28.66 -1.97
C THR A 193 5.62 -27.16 -2.04
N PRO A 194 5.83 -26.41 -0.95
CA PRO A 194 5.78 -24.95 -0.95
C PRO A 194 7.04 -24.38 -1.59
N ASP A 195 7.01 -23.18 -2.18
CA ASP A 195 8.22 -22.60 -2.77
C ASP A 195 9.21 -22.19 -1.67
N ILE A 196 8.75 -21.45 -0.66
CA ILE A 196 9.53 -21.03 0.49
C ILE A 196 8.71 -21.21 1.77
N VAL A 197 9.36 -21.66 2.85
CA VAL A 197 8.71 -21.83 4.15
C VAL A 197 9.27 -20.83 5.15
N TYR A 198 8.39 -20.06 5.79
CA TYR A 198 8.70 -19.40 7.06
C TYR A 198 8.24 -20.28 8.22
N GLN A 199 9.11 -20.50 9.21
CA GLN A 199 8.78 -21.23 10.43
C GLN A 199 9.38 -20.55 11.67
N ASP A 200 8.52 -20.22 12.64
CA ASP A 200 8.96 -19.77 13.95
C ASP A 200 8.83 -20.90 14.98
N SER A 201 9.96 -21.43 15.44
CA SER A 201 10.01 -22.57 16.37
C SER A 201 9.37 -22.28 17.73
N TYR A 202 9.35 -21.02 18.17
CA TYR A 202 8.78 -20.66 19.46
C TYR A 202 7.25 -20.71 19.45
N THR A 203 6.62 -20.08 18.44
CA THR A 203 5.16 -20.03 18.31
C THR A 203 4.58 -21.23 17.56
N GLY A 204 5.37 -21.91 16.75
CA GLY A 204 4.90 -22.89 15.77
C GLY A 204 4.24 -22.26 14.54
N LEU A 205 4.30 -20.93 14.37
CA LEU A 205 3.75 -20.27 13.19
C LEU A 205 4.52 -20.73 11.94
N THR A 206 3.81 -21.37 11.02
CA THR A 206 4.33 -21.76 9.71
C THR A 206 3.57 -21.03 8.61
N ILE A 207 4.32 -20.45 7.68
CA ILE A 207 3.78 -19.76 6.51
C ILE A 207 4.37 -20.40 5.26
N ASP A 208 3.48 -20.86 4.41
CA ASP A 208 3.71 -21.18 3.01
C ASP A 208 3.81 -19.88 2.21
N ILE A 209 4.96 -19.65 1.56
CA ILE A 209 5.24 -18.47 0.74
C ILE A 209 5.37 -18.95 -0.71
N GLU A 210 4.36 -18.64 -1.51
CA GLU A 210 4.25 -19.03 -2.91
C GLU A 210 4.58 -17.87 -3.85
N ILE A 211 5.24 -18.20 -4.96
CA ILE A 211 5.67 -17.28 -6.01
C ILE A 211 4.97 -17.66 -7.31
N ASP A 212 3.88 -16.97 -7.60
CA ASP A 212 3.01 -17.31 -8.72
C ASP A 212 3.58 -16.73 -10.01
N GLU A 213 4.08 -17.62 -10.86
CA GLU A 213 4.47 -17.32 -12.24
C GLU A 213 3.27 -17.36 -13.19
N PRO A 214 3.16 -16.44 -14.17
CA PRO A 214 1.99 -16.42 -15.05
C PRO A 214 1.92 -17.60 -16.00
N TYR A 215 3.05 -18.20 -16.38
CA TYR A 215 3.14 -19.37 -17.24
C TYR A 215 4.43 -20.12 -16.93
N ALA A 216 4.51 -21.42 -17.22
CA ALA A 216 5.71 -22.21 -16.98
C ALA A 216 6.89 -21.75 -17.85
N GLY A 217 8.08 -21.62 -17.25
CA GLY A 217 9.23 -20.98 -17.90
C GLY A 217 9.68 -21.67 -19.20
N LYS A 218 9.62 -23.00 -19.25
CA LYS A 218 10.02 -23.81 -20.42
C LYS A 218 8.87 -24.07 -21.41
N SER A 219 7.77 -24.65 -20.93
CA SER A 219 6.65 -25.05 -21.81
C SER A 219 5.79 -23.87 -22.25
N LYS A 220 5.88 -22.73 -21.55
CA LYS A 220 5.02 -21.55 -21.76
C LYS A 220 3.53 -21.82 -21.50
N GLU A 221 3.22 -22.95 -20.90
CA GLU A 221 1.84 -23.32 -20.56
C GLU A 221 1.30 -22.43 -19.43
N PRO A 222 0.00 -22.11 -19.44
CA PRO A 222 -0.60 -21.32 -18.38
C PRO A 222 -0.39 -21.89 -16.98
N HIS A 223 -0.04 -21.01 -16.04
CA HIS A 223 0.25 -21.38 -14.66
C HIS A 223 -0.43 -20.42 -13.67
N HIS A 224 -0.79 -20.94 -12.50
CA HIS A 224 -1.48 -20.23 -11.42
C HIS A 224 -2.71 -19.39 -11.82
N CYS A 225 -3.54 -19.95 -12.70
CA CYS A 225 -4.70 -19.27 -13.25
C CYS A 225 -5.93 -19.41 -12.34
N ASN A 226 -6.65 -18.31 -12.10
CA ASN A 226 -7.75 -18.23 -11.14
C ASN A 226 -9.08 -18.86 -11.60
N ASP A 227 -9.16 -19.23 -12.87
CA ASP A 227 -10.23 -20.01 -13.50
C ASP A 227 -10.06 -21.52 -13.29
N ASN A 228 -9.02 -21.92 -12.54
CA ASN A 228 -8.76 -23.30 -12.14
C ASN A 228 -8.76 -23.47 -10.61
N ASP A 229 -9.46 -24.49 -10.11
CA ASP A 229 -9.52 -24.81 -8.68
C ASP A 229 -8.22 -25.43 -8.11
N LYS A 230 -7.20 -25.70 -8.94
CA LYS A 230 -5.91 -26.30 -8.50
C LYS A 230 -5.27 -25.52 -7.34
N ASP A 231 -5.05 -24.21 -7.49
CA ASP A 231 -4.44 -23.39 -6.44
C ASP A 231 -5.35 -23.25 -5.22
N ARG A 232 -6.66 -23.19 -5.44
CA ARG A 232 -7.63 -23.15 -4.35
C ARG A 232 -7.55 -24.43 -3.51
N ASN A 233 -7.48 -25.59 -4.15
CA ASN A 233 -7.36 -26.88 -3.49
C ASN A 233 -6.02 -27.02 -2.74
N ARG A 234 -4.93 -26.53 -3.34
CA ARG A 234 -3.60 -26.48 -2.72
C ARG A 234 -3.63 -25.58 -1.47
N ASP A 235 -4.16 -24.37 -1.58
CA ASP A 235 -4.29 -23.45 -0.45
C ASP A 235 -5.12 -24.09 0.68
N ASP A 236 -6.29 -24.66 0.36
CA ASP A 236 -7.14 -25.32 1.35
C ASP A 236 -6.44 -26.51 2.03
N PHE A 237 -5.55 -27.20 1.31
CA PHE A 237 -4.75 -28.29 1.85
C PHE A 237 -3.74 -27.81 2.91
N PHE A 238 -3.03 -26.70 2.67
CA PHE A 238 -2.12 -26.08 3.63
C PHE A 238 -2.88 -25.47 4.81
N LEU A 239 -4.01 -24.80 4.56
CA LEU A 239 -4.84 -24.20 5.60
C LEU A 239 -5.37 -25.25 6.59
N LYS A 240 -5.77 -26.44 6.12
CA LYS A 240 -6.20 -27.57 6.96
C LYS A 240 -5.08 -28.09 7.87
N ARG A 241 -3.81 -27.81 7.55
CA ARG A 241 -2.62 -28.17 8.32
C ARG A 241 -2.14 -27.06 9.26
N ASN A 242 -2.92 -25.99 9.36
CA ASN A 242 -2.61 -24.77 10.11
C ASN A 242 -1.41 -23.99 9.57
N TRP A 243 -1.11 -24.14 8.28
CA TRP A 243 -0.16 -23.29 7.57
C TRP A 243 -0.89 -22.07 7.02
N VAL A 244 -0.33 -20.89 7.24
CA VAL A 244 -0.78 -19.66 6.59
C VAL A 244 -0.23 -19.65 5.17
N VAL A 245 -1.02 -19.20 4.20
CA VAL A 245 -0.56 -19.11 2.81
C VAL A 245 -0.43 -17.64 2.44
N VAL A 246 0.74 -17.24 1.93
CA VAL A 246 1.02 -15.91 1.41
C VAL A 246 1.51 -16.08 -0.03
N ARG A 247 0.79 -15.49 -0.99
CA ARG A 247 1.13 -15.63 -2.41
C ARG A 247 1.50 -14.28 -2.99
N PHE A 248 2.61 -14.24 -3.69
CA PHE A 248 3.11 -13.09 -4.44
C PHE A 248 3.10 -13.42 -5.92
N ALA A 249 2.88 -12.43 -6.79
CA ALA A 249 3.23 -12.62 -8.20
C ALA A 249 4.75 -12.67 -8.34
N GLU A 250 5.28 -13.49 -9.26
CA GLU A 250 6.72 -13.53 -9.54
C GLU A 250 7.27 -12.13 -9.86
N GLU A 251 6.52 -11.34 -10.64
CA GLU A 251 6.90 -9.96 -10.97
C GLU A 251 7.10 -9.09 -9.71
N GLN A 252 6.27 -9.26 -8.67
CA GLN A 252 6.45 -8.55 -7.41
C GLN A 252 7.74 -8.96 -6.71
N VAL A 253 8.03 -10.25 -6.71
CA VAL A 253 9.22 -10.82 -6.09
C VAL A 253 10.48 -10.34 -6.81
N VAL A 254 10.48 -10.32 -8.14
CA VAL A 254 11.64 -9.91 -8.94
C VAL A 254 11.87 -8.40 -8.85
N LYS A 255 10.81 -7.59 -9.04
CA LYS A 255 10.94 -6.12 -9.08
C LYS A 255 11.01 -5.47 -7.71
N TYR A 256 10.37 -6.05 -6.69
CA TYR A 256 10.19 -5.43 -5.37
C TYR A 256 10.43 -6.41 -4.19
N PRO A 257 11.56 -7.15 -4.16
CA PRO A 257 11.78 -8.19 -3.15
C PRO A 257 11.79 -7.66 -1.71
N VAL A 258 12.30 -6.43 -1.48
CA VAL A 258 12.29 -5.80 -0.14
C VAL A 258 10.87 -5.40 0.27
N ALA A 259 10.06 -4.87 -0.65
CA ALA A 259 8.65 -4.58 -0.39
C ALA A 259 7.83 -5.85 -0.10
N CYS A 260 8.14 -6.97 -0.77
CA CYS A 260 7.56 -8.29 -0.45
C CYS A 260 7.97 -8.75 0.96
N ALA A 261 9.25 -8.63 1.33
CA ALA A 261 9.72 -8.93 2.68
C ALA A 261 9.04 -8.03 3.72
N TYR A 262 8.86 -6.73 3.44
CA TYR A 262 8.14 -5.82 4.33
C TYR A 262 6.68 -6.22 4.48
N TYR A 263 6.02 -6.63 3.38
CA TYR A 263 4.66 -7.18 3.44
C TYR A 263 4.59 -8.40 4.36
N LEU A 264 5.46 -9.39 4.15
CA LEU A 264 5.53 -10.60 4.97
C LEU A 264 5.77 -10.29 6.45
N SER A 265 6.64 -9.31 6.76
CA SER A 265 6.90 -8.87 8.14
C SER A 265 5.62 -8.38 8.84
N LYS A 266 4.74 -7.68 8.10
CA LYS A 266 3.45 -7.21 8.63
C LYS A 266 2.51 -8.37 8.89
N VAL A 267 2.47 -9.36 8.01
CA VAL A 267 1.66 -10.59 8.19
C VAL A 267 2.11 -11.33 9.44
N ILE A 268 3.41 -11.60 9.55
CA ILE A 268 3.98 -12.28 10.72
C ILE A 268 3.68 -11.50 12.00
N TYR A 269 3.86 -10.17 11.98
CA TYR A 269 3.56 -9.32 13.11
C TYR A 269 2.08 -9.36 13.52
N GLN A 270 1.16 -9.33 12.55
CA GLN A 270 -0.27 -9.43 12.84
C GLN A 270 -0.63 -10.76 13.48
N LEU A 271 -0.05 -11.86 13.00
CA LEU A 271 -0.37 -13.20 13.48
C LEU A 271 0.29 -13.53 14.81
N SER A 272 1.54 -13.14 15.01
CA SER A 272 2.38 -13.57 16.15
C SER A 272 2.84 -12.44 17.07
N GLY A 273 2.85 -11.20 16.59
CA GLY A 273 3.47 -10.07 17.28
C GLY A 273 5.00 -10.04 17.19
N ILE A 274 5.62 -10.97 16.43
CA ILE A 274 7.05 -10.92 16.11
C ILE A 274 7.31 -9.72 15.18
N ARG A 275 8.32 -8.91 15.52
CA ARG A 275 8.72 -7.74 14.74
C ARG A 275 10.00 -8.05 13.99
N TYR A 276 10.05 -7.59 12.75
CA TYR A 276 11.25 -7.55 11.93
C TYR A 276 11.45 -6.12 11.46
N GLU A 277 12.71 -5.71 11.38
CA GLU A 277 13.10 -4.40 10.86
C GLU A 277 13.36 -4.56 9.36
N VAL A 278 12.30 -4.36 8.58
CA VAL A 278 12.37 -4.37 7.12
C VAL A 278 12.04 -2.96 6.63
N PRO A 279 12.82 -2.38 5.70
CA PRO A 279 12.52 -1.07 5.13
C PRO A 279 11.08 -0.98 4.64
N ALA A 280 10.39 0.09 5.03
CA ALA A 280 9.00 0.27 4.67
C ALA A 280 8.89 0.69 3.20
N GLU A 281 8.49 -0.24 2.35
CA GLU A 281 8.32 -0.01 0.91
C GLU A 281 6.88 -0.30 0.45
N LYS A 282 6.45 0.41 -0.58
CA LYS A 282 5.15 0.21 -1.20
C LYS A 282 5.24 -0.93 -2.20
N LEU A 283 4.49 -2.00 -1.95
CA LEU A 283 4.34 -3.10 -2.89
C LEU A 283 3.14 -2.82 -3.83
N PRO A 284 3.33 -2.74 -5.15
CA PRO A 284 2.21 -2.57 -6.08
C PRO A 284 1.32 -3.82 -6.09
N SER A 285 0.01 -3.62 -6.22
CA SER A 285 -0.95 -4.72 -6.34
C SER A 285 -0.98 -5.22 -7.78
N ILE A 286 -0.92 -6.53 -8.00
CA ILE A 286 -1.02 -7.15 -9.34
C ILE A 286 -2.28 -8.01 -9.39
N PRO A 287 -3.21 -7.81 -10.34
CA PRO A 287 -4.37 -8.69 -10.50
C PRO A 287 -3.96 -10.15 -10.75
N THR A 288 -4.65 -11.10 -10.13
CA THR A 288 -4.46 -12.55 -10.42
C THR A 288 -4.94 -12.87 -11.83
N TRP A 289 -4.27 -13.65 -12.66
CA TRP A 289 -4.68 -13.89 -14.06
C TRP A 289 -5.54 -15.15 -14.26
N ASP A 290 -6.29 -15.18 -15.36
CA ASP A 290 -6.92 -16.38 -15.89
C ASP A 290 -6.03 -17.06 -16.96
N SER A 291 -6.50 -18.19 -17.52
CA SER A 291 -5.73 -18.97 -18.49
C SER A 291 -5.52 -18.24 -19.83
N GLU A 292 -6.46 -17.38 -20.23
CA GLU A 292 -6.35 -16.61 -21.48
C GLU A 292 -5.31 -15.50 -21.34
N GLU A 293 -5.36 -14.75 -20.24
CA GLU A 293 -4.40 -13.72 -19.91
C GLU A 293 -2.99 -14.29 -19.73
N SER A 294 -2.88 -15.44 -19.07
CA SER A 294 -1.65 -16.19 -18.96
C SER A 294 -1.06 -16.55 -20.33
N THR A 295 -1.89 -17.05 -21.25
CA THR A 295 -1.48 -17.36 -22.63
C THR A 295 -1.02 -16.10 -23.37
N SER A 296 -1.73 -14.97 -23.17
CA SER A 296 -1.36 -13.68 -23.75
C SER A 296 -0.01 -13.19 -23.21
N MET A 297 0.21 -13.27 -21.90
CA MET A 297 1.49 -12.93 -21.25
C MET A 297 2.63 -13.81 -21.77
N ALA A 298 2.38 -15.10 -22.01
CA ALA A 298 3.37 -16.00 -22.60
C ALA A 298 3.76 -15.60 -24.03
N ARG A 299 2.79 -15.24 -24.87
CA ARG A 299 3.04 -14.74 -26.24
C ARG A 299 3.84 -13.44 -26.25
N LEU A 300 3.58 -12.57 -25.29
CA LEU A 300 4.26 -11.28 -25.13
C LEU A 300 5.60 -11.40 -24.39
N LEU A 301 6.01 -12.61 -24.00
CA LEU A 301 7.23 -12.86 -23.22
C LEU A 301 7.28 -11.99 -21.94
N HIS A 302 6.13 -11.84 -21.27
CA HIS A 302 5.99 -10.95 -20.11
C HIS A 302 7.01 -11.27 -19.00
N ARG A 303 7.18 -12.56 -18.66
CA ARG A 303 8.18 -13.00 -17.66
C ARG A 303 9.60 -12.62 -18.06
N GLU A 304 9.95 -12.83 -19.32
CA GLU A 304 11.28 -12.53 -19.86
C GLU A 304 11.63 -11.06 -19.67
N THR A 305 10.66 -10.14 -19.81
CA THR A 305 10.92 -8.70 -19.72
C THR A 305 11.52 -8.34 -18.37
N TYR A 306 10.83 -8.65 -17.28
CA TYR A 306 11.27 -8.28 -15.94
C TYR A 306 12.42 -9.16 -15.45
N LEU A 307 12.52 -10.42 -15.87
CA LEU A 307 13.67 -11.27 -15.55
C LEU A 307 14.96 -10.75 -16.19
N LYS A 308 14.91 -10.25 -17.44
CA LYS A 308 16.06 -9.65 -18.13
C LYS A 308 16.48 -8.33 -17.48
N GLU A 309 15.51 -7.45 -17.21
CA GLU A 309 15.75 -6.16 -16.54
C GLU A 309 16.48 -6.30 -15.21
N HIS A 310 16.26 -7.41 -14.49
CA HIS A 310 16.83 -7.68 -13.17
C HIS A 310 17.97 -8.70 -13.19
N GLY A 311 18.50 -9.05 -14.36
CA GLY A 311 19.67 -9.93 -14.51
C GLY A 311 19.44 -11.39 -14.08
N LEU A 312 18.19 -11.85 -14.07
CA LEU A 312 17.80 -13.22 -13.69
C LEU A 312 17.53 -14.11 -14.90
N TRP A 313 17.46 -13.52 -16.08
CA TRP A 313 17.26 -14.27 -17.31
C TRP A 313 18.51 -15.08 -17.66
N GLN A 314 18.45 -16.39 -17.42
CA GLN A 314 19.45 -17.32 -17.93
C GLN A 314 18.99 -17.86 -19.28
N ILE A 315 19.68 -17.47 -20.36
CA ILE A 315 19.56 -18.19 -21.63
C ILE A 315 20.20 -19.56 -21.38
N ARG A 316 19.39 -20.57 -21.06
CA ARG A 316 19.84 -21.95 -21.28
C ARG A 316 19.84 -22.16 -22.78
N ILE A 317 20.99 -21.89 -23.41
CA ILE A 317 21.31 -22.45 -24.72
C ILE A 317 21.32 -23.96 -24.48
N SER A 318 20.27 -24.63 -24.94
CA SER A 318 20.19 -26.09 -24.98
C SER A 318 21.25 -26.65 -25.90
#